data_AF-A0A4R7V899-F1
#
_entry.id   AF-A0A4R7V899-F1
#
_cell.length_a   1.000
_cell.length_b   1.000
_cell.length_c   1.000
_cell.angle_alpha   90.00
_cell.angle_beta   90.00
_cell.angle_gamma   90.00
#
_symmetry.space_group_name_H-M   'P 1'
#
loop_
_entity.id
_entity.type
_entity.pdbx_description
1 polymer ?
#
loop_
_entity_poly.entity_id
_entity_poly.type
_entity_poly.pdbx_seq_one_letter_code
_entity_poly.pdbx_strand_id
1 'polypeptide(L)'
;MRELVYLSERKLRQFRAPRKRRFSIREIGIPGVGQVGIEPQAVSHLDAVVEHLDGMARWYEEKVPVGGWVHFEARLGQCMVDSGESGLRVVLFAEPPGHAGPPRLVLHGAPDHLLGRVTEPAGGRDHVPASESWMVRPLIWHLATELDGKTSHGDYHSDLPVLNEFLDQHVDPHTAAWMAGYARVTVDTGDLPLVVASPLFVEYVSAPDQ
;
A
#
# COMPACT_ATOMS: atom_id res chain seq x y z
N MET A 1 9.51 -19.33 5.61
CA MET A 1 8.52 -19.20 4.53
C MET A 1 7.84 -17.86 4.75
N ARG A 2 7.79 -16.98 3.73
CA ARG A 2 7.17 -15.65 3.86
C ARG A 2 5.66 -15.79 3.72
N GLU A 3 4.90 -15.19 4.64
CA GLU A 3 3.45 -15.15 4.55
C GLU A 3 3.03 -13.75 4.07
N LEU A 4 3.04 -13.58 2.74
CA LEU A 4 2.73 -12.30 2.11
C LEU A 4 1.21 -12.01 2.19
N VAL A 5 0.88 -10.80 2.65
CA VAL A 5 -0.48 -10.24 2.71
C VAL A 5 -0.77 -9.36 1.51
N TYR A 6 0.26 -8.67 1.00
CA TYR A 6 0.16 -7.73 -0.10
C TYR A 6 1.44 -7.77 -0.96
N LEU A 7 1.31 -7.70 -2.28
CA LEU A 7 2.44 -7.56 -3.20
C LEU A 7 2.05 -6.71 -4.42
N SER A 8 2.66 -5.52 -4.56
CA SER A 8 2.55 -4.72 -5.78
C SER A 8 3.53 -5.22 -6.82
N GLU A 9 3.07 -6.10 -7.72
CA GLU A 9 3.85 -6.49 -8.89
C GLU A 9 4.28 -5.30 -9.74
N ARG A 10 3.44 -4.26 -9.79
CA ARG A 10 3.73 -3.03 -10.52
C ARG A 10 4.97 -2.34 -9.94
N LYS A 11 5.09 -2.21 -8.62
CA LYS A 11 6.31 -1.68 -7.98
C LYS A 11 7.48 -2.63 -8.16
N LEU A 12 7.25 -3.94 -8.01
CA LEU A 12 8.29 -4.94 -8.20
C LEU A 12 8.91 -4.87 -9.60
N ARG A 13 8.11 -4.65 -10.65
CA ARG A 13 8.59 -4.48 -12.03
C ARG A 13 9.50 -3.25 -12.23
N GLN A 14 9.45 -2.24 -11.36
CA GLN A 14 10.29 -1.04 -11.45
C GLN A 14 11.77 -1.34 -11.19
N PHE A 15 12.07 -2.44 -10.50
CA PHE A 15 13.44 -2.87 -10.19
C PHE A 15 14.05 -3.77 -11.26
N ARG A 16 13.30 -4.13 -12.31
CA ARG A 16 13.86 -4.87 -13.43
C ARG A 16 14.75 -3.94 -14.24
N ALA A 17 15.97 -4.37 -14.54
CA ALA A 17 16.83 -3.68 -15.48
C ALA A 17 16.04 -3.39 -16.77
N PRO A 18 16.21 -2.20 -17.39
CA PRO A 18 15.48 -1.85 -18.60
C PRO A 18 15.75 -2.94 -19.64
N ARG A 19 14.71 -3.71 -20.00
CA ARG A 19 14.80 -4.70 -21.08
C ARG A 19 15.17 -3.91 -22.32
N LYS A 20 16.42 -4.07 -22.80
CA LYS A 20 16.83 -3.59 -24.12
C LYS A 20 15.77 -4.09 -25.10
N ARG A 21 14.95 -3.20 -25.64
CA ARG A 21 13.86 -3.52 -26.57
C ARG A 21 14.46 -4.22 -27.79
N ARG A 22 14.51 -5.55 -27.80
CA ARG A 22 14.60 -6.31 -29.03
C ARG A 22 13.17 -6.51 -29.50
N PHE A 23 12.83 -5.90 -30.62
CA PHE A 23 11.63 -6.23 -31.36
C PHE A 23 11.70 -7.73 -31.71
N SER A 24 10.87 -8.54 -31.07
CA SER A 24 10.48 -9.84 -31.61
C SER A 24 8.97 -9.86 -31.67
N ILE A 25 8.45 -9.72 -32.88
CA ILE A 25 7.08 -10.11 -33.21
C ILE A 25 7.02 -11.63 -32.99
N ARG A 26 6.14 -12.09 -32.10
CA ARG A 26 5.71 -13.48 -32.05
C ARG A 26 4.23 -13.57 -31.70
N GLU A 27 3.58 -14.50 -32.38
CA GLU A 27 2.16 -14.76 -32.47
C GLU A 27 1.44 -15.07 -31.15
N ILE A 28 0.12 -14.96 -31.27
CA ILE A 28 -1.00 -15.14 -30.34
C ILE A 28 -0.94 -16.45 -29.53
N GLY A 29 -1.30 -16.36 -28.24
CA GLY A 29 -1.68 -17.49 -27.39
C GLY A 29 -2.76 -17.05 -26.38
N ILE A 30 -3.88 -17.78 -26.34
CA ILE A 30 -5.10 -17.52 -25.56
C ILE A 30 -4.88 -17.89 -24.07
N PRO A 31 -5.38 -17.12 -23.08
CA PRO A 31 -5.22 -17.47 -21.66
C PRO A 31 -6.39 -18.33 -21.15
N GLY A 32 -6.04 -19.40 -20.42
CA GLY A 32 -6.97 -20.23 -19.66
C GLY A 32 -6.22 -20.96 -18.55
N VAL A 33 -6.90 -21.11 -17.40
CA VAL A 33 -6.50 -21.80 -16.16
C VAL A 33 -5.81 -20.90 -15.11
N GLY A 34 -6.63 -20.48 -14.15
CA GLY A 34 -6.22 -19.86 -12.91
C GLY A 34 -5.72 -20.87 -11.88
N GLN A 35 -4.59 -20.53 -11.29
CA GLN A 35 -4.20 -20.84 -9.91
C GLN A 35 -3.37 -19.64 -9.47
N VAL A 36 -3.89 -18.82 -8.54
CA VAL A 36 -3.13 -17.70 -7.94
C VAL A 36 -2.20 -18.26 -6.88
N GLY A 37 -1.22 -19.06 -7.34
CA GLY A 37 0.01 -19.27 -6.61
C GLY A 37 0.97 -18.16 -7.06
N ILE A 38 1.63 -17.50 -6.10
CA ILE A 38 2.71 -16.58 -6.45
C ILE A 38 3.73 -17.38 -7.25
N GLU A 39 3.98 -16.99 -8.51
CA GLU A 39 4.94 -17.70 -9.35
C GLU A 39 6.29 -17.76 -8.61
N PRO A 40 6.97 -18.91 -8.56
CA PRO A 40 8.28 -19.04 -7.91
C PRO A 40 9.31 -18.00 -8.38
N GLN A 41 9.15 -17.51 -9.62
CA GLN A 41 9.96 -16.44 -10.19
C GLN A 41 9.68 -15.05 -9.58
N ALA A 42 8.45 -14.79 -9.13
CA ALA A 42 8.11 -13.55 -8.43
C ALA A 42 8.75 -13.51 -7.03
N VAL A 43 8.83 -14.65 -6.34
CA VAL A 43 9.49 -14.77 -5.03
C VAL A 43 10.99 -14.51 -5.14
N SER A 44 11.69 -15.16 -6.07
CA SER A 44 13.14 -14.94 -6.25
C SER A 44 13.48 -13.52 -6.69
N HIS A 45 12.60 -12.89 -7.48
CA HIS A 45 12.75 -11.49 -7.86
C HIS A 45 12.49 -10.55 -6.68
N LEU A 46 11.52 -10.86 -5.81
CA LEU A 46 11.27 -10.10 -4.59
C LEU A 46 12.48 -10.12 -3.66
N ASP A 47 13.11 -11.28 -3.47
CA ASP A 47 14.29 -11.38 -2.60
C ASP A 47 15.45 -10.50 -3.09
N ALA A 48 15.71 -10.48 -4.40
CA ALA A 48 16.72 -9.58 -4.99
C ALA A 48 16.37 -8.09 -4.82
N VAL A 49 15.09 -7.75 -4.84
CA VAL A 49 14.63 -6.37 -4.59
C VAL A 49 14.75 -6.00 -3.13
N VAL A 50 14.46 -6.93 -2.21
CA VAL A 50 14.66 -6.74 -0.77
C VAL A 50 16.12 -6.48 -0.45
N GLU A 51 17.03 -7.30 -0.96
CA GLU A 51 18.48 -7.11 -0.79
C GLU A 51 18.94 -5.74 -1.31
N HIS A 52 18.39 -5.29 -2.43
CA HIS A 52 18.68 -3.95 -2.94
C HIS A 52 18.14 -2.83 -2.02
N LEU A 53 16.92 -2.99 -1.50
CA LEU A 53 16.28 -2.02 -0.63
C LEU A 53 16.93 -1.93 0.75
N ASP A 54 17.49 -3.02 1.28
CA ASP A 54 18.24 -3.02 2.55
C ASP A 54 19.39 -2.01 2.59
N GLY A 55 20.00 -1.73 1.44
CA GLY A 55 21.07 -0.75 1.33
C GLY A 55 20.62 0.72 1.28
N MET A 56 19.32 0.99 1.13
CA MET A 56 18.81 2.34 0.85
C MET A 56 17.56 2.76 1.62
N ALA A 57 16.76 1.82 2.12
CA ALA A 57 15.59 2.08 2.92
C ALA A 57 16.00 2.60 4.32
N ARG A 58 15.13 3.39 4.92
CA ARG A 58 15.25 3.87 6.30
C ARG A 58 14.08 3.37 7.13
N TRP A 59 14.22 3.36 8.45
CA TRP A 59 13.09 3.03 9.31
C TRP A 59 11.96 4.05 9.09
N TYR A 60 10.70 3.61 9.12
CA TYR A 60 9.57 4.52 8.89
C TYR A 60 9.46 5.60 9.99
N GLU A 61 10.01 5.36 11.18
CA GLU A 61 10.11 6.35 12.25
C GLU A 61 11.14 7.46 11.95
N GLU A 62 12.03 7.25 10.98
CA GLU A 62 12.98 8.27 10.52
C GLU A 62 12.31 9.25 9.54
N LYS A 63 12.82 10.49 9.48
CA LYS A 63 12.35 11.48 8.51
C LYS A 63 12.81 11.11 7.10
N VAL A 64 11.91 10.51 6.32
CA VAL A 64 12.16 10.13 4.92
C VAL A 64 11.37 11.03 3.97
N PRO A 65 12.01 11.64 2.96
CA PRO A 65 11.31 12.50 2.00
C PRO A 65 10.35 11.71 1.11
N VAL A 66 9.36 12.40 0.55
CA VAL A 66 8.46 11.84 -0.47
C VAL A 66 9.25 11.18 -1.60
N GLY A 67 8.82 9.98 -1.98
CA GLY A 67 9.48 9.14 -2.98
C GLY A 67 10.63 8.29 -2.44
N GLY A 68 11.06 8.51 -1.19
CA GLY A 68 12.00 7.66 -0.48
C GLY A 68 11.39 6.32 -0.05
N TRP A 69 12.23 5.33 0.20
CA TRP A 69 11.83 4.02 0.67
C TRP A 69 11.98 3.92 2.18
N VAL A 70 10.96 3.37 2.82
CA VAL A 70 11.00 2.97 4.22
C VAL A 70 10.88 1.46 4.34
N HIS A 71 11.57 0.88 5.30
CA HIS A 71 11.20 -0.42 5.85
C HIS A 71 10.42 -0.20 7.14
N PHE A 72 9.52 -1.13 7.43
CA PHE A 72 8.68 -1.06 8.62
C PHE A 72 8.49 -2.44 9.23
N GLU A 73 8.28 -2.42 10.54
CA GLU A 73 7.75 -3.52 11.34
C GLU A 73 6.78 -2.88 12.34
N ALA A 74 5.49 -3.14 12.19
CA ALA A 74 4.47 -2.48 12.99
C ALA A 74 3.24 -3.38 13.15
N ARG A 75 2.43 -3.11 14.18
CA ARG A 75 1.15 -3.78 14.34
C ARG A 75 0.10 -3.07 13.51
N LEU A 76 -0.28 -3.66 12.38
CA LEU A 76 -1.17 -3.05 11.40
C LEU A 76 -2.53 -3.76 11.38
N GLY A 77 -3.60 -2.96 11.41
CA GLY A 77 -4.94 -3.39 11.02
C GLY A 77 -5.22 -2.98 9.57
N GLN A 78 -6.20 -3.64 8.95
CA GLN A 78 -6.56 -3.44 7.54
C GLN A 78 -8.00 -2.90 7.44
N CYS A 79 -8.22 -1.87 6.62
CA CYS A 79 -9.57 -1.45 6.22
C CYS A 79 -9.65 -1.22 4.70
N MET A 80 -10.86 -1.33 4.15
CA MET A 80 -11.14 -1.07 2.74
C MET A 80 -11.93 0.23 2.62
N VAL A 81 -11.49 1.11 1.74
CA VAL A 81 -12.21 2.34 1.38
C VAL A 81 -12.76 2.15 -0.02
N ASP A 82 -14.08 2.25 -0.17
CA ASP A 82 -14.79 2.10 -1.45
C ASP A 82 -15.66 3.34 -1.69
N SER A 83 -15.30 4.10 -2.72
CA SER A 83 -16.01 5.31 -3.12
C SER A 83 -17.00 4.98 -4.23
N GLY A 84 -18.27 4.83 -3.89
CA GLY A 84 -19.31 4.50 -4.88
C GLY A 84 -19.44 5.52 -6.02
N GLU A 85 -19.16 6.80 -5.76
CA GLU A 85 -19.25 7.87 -6.76
C GLU A 85 -18.03 7.95 -7.69
N SER A 86 -16.82 7.77 -7.15
CA SER A 86 -15.58 7.88 -7.93
C SER A 86 -15.08 6.53 -8.46
N GLY A 87 -15.65 5.42 -7.99
CA GLY A 87 -15.14 4.06 -8.23
C GLY A 87 -13.78 3.79 -7.59
N LEU A 88 -13.29 4.70 -6.73
CA LEU A 88 -12.01 4.54 -6.04
C LEU A 88 -12.12 3.42 -5.01
N ARG A 89 -11.29 2.39 -5.15
CA ARG A 89 -11.14 1.31 -4.17
C ARG A 89 -9.70 1.27 -3.69
N VAL A 90 -9.51 1.47 -2.38
CA VAL A 90 -8.19 1.51 -1.75
C VAL A 90 -8.20 0.60 -0.53
N VAL A 91 -7.15 -0.21 -0.40
CA VAL A 91 -6.86 -0.87 0.88
C VAL A 91 -5.92 0.01 1.69
N LEU A 92 -6.26 0.18 2.96
CA LEU A 92 -5.42 0.82 3.95
C LEU A 92 -4.90 -0.22 4.95
N PHE A 93 -3.61 -0.13 5.29
CA PHE A 93 -3.05 -0.74 6.48
C PHE A 93 -2.59 0.38 7.39
N ALA A 94 -2.98 0.37 8.66
CA ALA A 94 -2.55 1.41 9.59
C ALA A 94 -2.37 0.85 10.98
N GLU A 95 -1.51 1.51 11.76
CA GLU A 95 -1.43 1.23 13.18
C GLU A 95 -2.76 1.59 13.85
N PRO A 96 -3.31 0.72 14.72
CA PRO A 96 -4.56 0.98 15.40
C PRO A 96 -4.40 2.10 16.43
N PRO A 97 -5.51 2.75 16.85
CA PRO A 97 -5.47 3.76 17.89
C PRO A 97 -4.84 3.21 19.18
N GLY A 98 -4.02 4.04 19.83
CA GLY A 98 -3.34 3.68 21.08
C GLY A 98 -2.18 2.69 20.92
N HIS A 99 -1.75 2.37 19.69
CA HIS A 99 -0.48 1.69 19.44
C HIS A 99 0.70 2.66 19.40
N ALA A 100 1.93 2.14 19.28
CA ALA A 100 3.23 2.76 19.57
C ALA A 100 3.39 4.24 19.14
N GLY A 101 4.31 4.93 19.83
CA GLY A 101 4.51 6.38 19.73
C GLY A 101 4.69 6.94 18.31
N PRO A 102 4.59 8.27 18.15
CA PRO A 102 4.65 8.91 16.84
C PRO A 102 5.98 8.61 16.10
N PRO A 103 5.97 8.48 14.76
CA PRO A 103 4.84 8.72 13.85
C PRO A 103 3.96 7.48 13.58
N ARG A 104 2.65 7.69 13.36
CA ARG A 104 1.71 6.64 12.94
C ARG A 104 1.97 6.23 11.49
N LEU A 105 2.11 4.93 11.23
CA LEU A 105 2.24 4.40 9.87
C LEU A 105 0.88 4.19 9.20
N VAL A 106 0.73 4.68 7.98
CA VAL A 106 -0.42 4.44 7.10
C VAL A 106 0.06 4.02 5.71
N LEU A 107 -0.30 2.81 5.32
CA LEU A 107 -0.01 2.24 4.01
C LEU A 107 -1.27 2.25 3.15
N HIS A 108 -1.18 2.75 1.93
CA HIS A 108 -2.27 2.69 0.95
C HIS A 108 -1.87 1.86 -0.27
N GLY A 109 -2.79 1.01 -0.72
CA GLY A 109 -2.56 0.08 -1.82
C GLY A 109 -3.80 -0.14 -2.68
N ALA A 110 -3.57 -0.75 -3.84
CA ALA A 110 -4.66 -1.24 -4.68
C ALA A 110 -5.15 -2.60 -4.14
N PRO A 111 -6.47 -2.83 -4.00
CA PRO A 111 -7.01 -4.10 -3.51
C PRO A 111 -6.58 -5.32 -4.33
N ASP A 112 -6.34 -5.13 -5.64
CA ASP A 112 -5.88 -6.18 -6.57
C ASP A 112 -4.52 -6.80 -6.19
N HIS A 113 -3.77 -6.16 -5.30
CA HIS A 113 -2.47 -6.65 -4.82
C HIS A 113 -2.57 -7.42 -3.50
N LEU A 114 -3.77 -7.57 -2.92
CA LEU A 114 -3.99 -8.39 -1.73
C LEU A 114 -3.87 -9.87 -2.05
N LEU A 115 -3.22 -10.60 -1.16
CA LEU A 115 -2.99 -12.04 -1.25
C LEU A 115 -3.84 -12.75 -0.20
N GLY A 116 -4.35 -13.94 -0.53
CA GLY A 116 -5.01 -14.81 0.45
C GLY A 116 -6.46 -14.48 0.83
N ARG A 117 -7.09 -13.42 0.28
CA ARG A 117 -8.54 -13.17 0.45
C ARG A 117 -9.23 -12.96 -0.91
N VAL A 118 -9.84 -14.03 -1.41
CA VAL A 118 -10.85 -13.95 -2.48
C VAL A 118 -12.05 -13.19 -1.93
N THR A 119 -12.21 -11.93 -2.33
CA THR A 119 -13.54 -11.30 -2.33
C THR A 119 -13.95 -11.27 -3.79
N GLU A 120 -14.89 -12.11 -4.20
CA GLU A 120 -15.43 -12.04 -5.55
C GLU A 120 -16.05 -10.66 -5.79
N PRO A 121 -15.74 -9.97 -6.89
CA PRO A 121 -16.56 -8.85 -7.31
C PRO A 121 -17.80 -9.39 -8.01
N ALA A 122 -18.96 -9.26 -7.35
CA ALA A 122 -20.22 -9.31 -8.04
C ALA A 122 -20.30 -8.10 -9.00
N GLY A 123 -20.20 -8.34 -10.31
CA GLY A 123 -20.56 -7.38 -11.35
C GLY A 123 -19.41 -6.51 -11.83
N GLY A 124 -18.92 -6.81 -13.03
CA GLY A 124 -17.79 -6.12 -13.64
C GLY A 124 -17.99 -4.64 -13.92
N ARG A 125 -16.86 -3.94 -13.98
CA ARG A 125 -16.62 -2.74 -14.79
C ARG A 125 -15.12 -2.57 -15.01
N ASP A 126 -14.79 -2.06 -16.19
CA ASP A 126 -13.47 -2.01 -16.78
C ASP A 126 -12.41 -1.26 -15.95
N HIS A 127 -11.20 -1.80 -15.98
CA HIS A 127 -10.02 -1.33 -15.27
C HIS A 127 -9.61 0.08 -15.72
N VAL A 128 -9.51 1.01 -14.76
CA VAL A 128 -8.78 2.27 -14.94
C VAL A 128 -7.31 2.03 -14.53
N PRO A 129 -6.33 2.11 -15.45
CA PRO A 129 -4.95 1.84 -15.12
C PRO A 129 -4.31 3.12 -14.60
N ALA A 130 -3.98 3.18 -13.32
CA ALA A 130 -3.57 4.45 -12.77
C ALA A 130 -2.40 4.30 -11.79
N SER A 131 -1.44 5.23 -11.94
CA SER A 131 -0.16 5.37 -11.22
C SER A 131 -0.25 5.53 -9.68
N GLU A 132 0.27 4.62 -8.87
CA GLU A 132 0.09 4.58 -7.39
C GLU A 132 0.33 5.90 -6.59
N SER A 133 1.00 6.93 -7.14
CA SER A 133 1.10 8.26 -6.52
C SER A 133 -0.10 9.18 -6.74
N TRP A 134 -0.96 8.97 -7.76
CA TRP A 134 -2.20 9.78 -7.91
C TRP A 134 -3.32 9.30 -7.00
N MET A 135 -3.28 8.11 -6.39
CA MET A 135 -4.41 7.58 -5.62
C MET A 135 -4.58 8.24 -4.25
N VAL A 136 -3.50 8.75 -3.66
CA VAL A 136 -3.56 9.32 -2.30
C VAL A 136 -4.32 10.63 -2.28
N ARG A 137 -4.16 11.47 -3.31
CA ARG A 137 -4.80 12.79 -3.35
C ARG A 137 -6.33 12.66 -3.46
N PRO A 138 -6.90 11.85 -4.38
CA PRO A 138 -8.31 11.51 -4.41
C PRO A 138 -8.78 10.76 -3.17
N LEU A 139 -7.95 9.91 -2.56
CA LEU A 139 -8.32 9.23 -1.32
C LEU A 139 -8.48 10.21 -0.16
N ILE A 140 -7.46 11.01 0.11
CA ILE A 140 -7.48 12.03 1.18
C ILE A 140 -8.63 13.01 0.93
N TRP A 141 -8.77 13.47 -0.32
CA TRP A 141 -9.89 14.31 -0.74
C TRP A 141 -11.24 13.64 -0.52
N HIS A 142 -11.39 12.37 -0.91
CA HIS A 142 -12.63 11.63 -0.78
C HIS A 142 -13.02 11.45 0.69
N LEU A 143 -12.06 11.05 1.53
CA LEU A 143 -12.26 10.93 2.97
C LEU A 143 -12.63 12.29 3.61
N ALA A 144 -11.97 13.38 3.19
CA ALA A 144 -12.31 14.73 3.63
C ALA A 144 -13.73 15.15 3.20
N THR A 145 -14.13 14.86 1.96
CA THR A 145 -15.50 15.15 1.48
C THR A 145 -16.58 14.35 2.19
N GLU A 146 -16.32 13.07 2.47
CA GLU A 146 -17.29 12.16 3.07
C GLU A 146 -17.48 12.44 4.57
N LEU A 147 -16.40 12.81 5.28
CA LEU A 147 -16.44 13.03 6.72
C LEU A 147 -16.79 14.46 7.14
N ASP A 148 -16.27 15.49 6.47
CA ASP A 148 -16.46 16.88 6.92
C ASP A 148 -17.45 17.68 6.04
N GLY A 149 -17.84 17.15 4.87
CA GLY A 149 -18.78 17.80 3.94
C GLY A 149 -18.31 19.18 3.43
N LYS A 150 -17.09 19.58 3.75
CA LYS A 150 -16.48 20.88 3.44
C LYS A 150 -15.13 20.61 2.81
N THR A 151 -14.92 21.18 1.63
CA THR A 151 -13.64 21.07 0.96
C THR A 151 -12.89 22.39 1.03
N SER A 152 -11.67 22.37 1.55
CA SER A 152 -10.68 23.36 1.18
C SER A 152 -9.96 22.87 -0.06
N HIS A 153 -10.27 23.44 -1.23
CA HIS A 153 -9.56 23.15 -2.47
C HIS A 153 -8.06 23.50 -2.31
N GLY A 154 -7.23 22.52 -2.01
CA GLY A 154 -5.80 22.58 -2.33
C GLY A 154 -4.78 22.43 -1.20
N ASP A 155 -5.18 22.28 0.07
CA ASP A 155 -4.22 22.02 1.16
C ASP A 155 -4.31 20.58 1.68
N TYR A 156 -3.31 19.76 1.35
CA TYR A 156 -3.27 18.37 1.83
C TYR A 156 -3.07 18.26 3.33
N HIS A 157 -2.44 19.27 3.95
CA HIS A 157 -2.15 19.22 5.39
C HIS A 157 -3.42 19.38 6.23
N SER A 158 -4.44 20.09 5.73
CA SER A 158 -5.71 20.24 6.43
C SER A 158 -6.52 18.94 6.49
N ASP A 159 -6.29 18.02 5.54
CA ASP A 159 -7.10 16.82 5.38
C ASP A 159 -6.49 15.59 6.07
N LEU A 160 -5.21 15.65 6.48
CA LEU A 160 -4.53 14.55 7.19
C LEU A 160 -5.12 14.23 8.57
N PRO A 161 -5.58 15.22 9.38
CA PRO A 161 -6.32 14.92 10.61
C PRO A 161 -7.60 14.10 10.35
N VAL A 162 -8.29 14.36 9.24
CA VAL A 162 -9.51 13.63 8.86
C VAL A 162 -9.20 12.17 8.52
N LEU A 163 -8.09 11.92 7.83
CA LEU A 163 -7.59 10.56 7.61
C LEU A 163 -7.29 9.85 8.94
N ASN A 164 -6.68 10.54 9.91
CA ASN A 164 -6.38 9.95 11.20
C ASN A 164 -7.64 9.58 11.98
N GLU A 165 -8.66 10.46 11.99
CA GLU A 165 -9.96 10.18 12.61
C GLU A 165 -10.69 9.03 11.91
N PHE A 166 -10.67 8.99 10.57
CA PHE A 166 -11.21 7.86 9.81
C PHE A 166 -10.59 6.54 10.25
N LEU A 167 -9.26 6.49 10.36
CA LEU A 167 -8.55 5.28 10.75
C LEU A 167 -8.87 4.83 12.18
N ASP A 168 -9.03 5.77 13.11
CA ASP A 168 -9.41 5.45 14.50
C ASP A 168 -10.79 4.80 14.60
N GLN A 169 -11.70 5.13 13.67
CA GLN A 169 -13.04 4.55 13.62
C GLN A 169 -13.09 3.20 12.86
N HIS A 170 -12.18 2.97 11.91
CA HIS A 170 -12.27 1.85 10.96
C HIS A 170 -11.20 0.77 11.14
N VAL A 171 -10.13 1.03 11.89
CA VAL A 171 -9.05 0.07 12.15
C VAL A 171 -9.22 -0.54 13.53
N ASP A 172 -9.77 -1.76 13.58
CA ASP A 172 -10.00 -2.49 14.83
C ASP A 172 -8.65 -2.98 15.45
N PRO A 173 -8.27 -2.50 16.65
CA PRO A 173 -7.07 -2.94 17.35
C PRO A 173 -7.01 -4.44 17.63
N HIS A 174 -8.15 -5.13 17.73
CA HIS A 174 -8.21 -6.58 17.98
C HIS A 174 -7.86 -7.43 16.76
N THR A 175 -8.02 -6.87 15.56
CA THR A 175 -7.67 -7.53 14.30
C THR A 175 -6.27 -7.20 13.80
N ALA A 176 -5.61 -6.23 14.43
CA ALA A 176 -4.28 -5.79 14.06
C ALA A 176 -3.21 -6.84 14.40
N ALA A 177 -2.34 -7.13 13.44
CA ALA A 177 -1.29 -8.14 13.52
C ALA A 177 0.08 -7.51 13.24
N TRP A 178 1.15 -8.14 13.74
CA TRP A 178 2.50 -7.74 13.42
C TRP A 178 2.81 -8.01 11.95
N MET A 179 3.21 -6.96 11.26
CA MET A 179 3.50 -6.98 9.83
C MET A 179 4.79 -6.22 9.55
N ALA A 180 5.51 -6.66 8.53
CA ALA A 180 6.70 -5.98 8.04
C ALA A 180 6.69 -5.84 6.52
N GLY A 181 7.57 -4.99 6.01
CA GLY A 181 7.78 -4.84 4.58
C GLY A 181 8.50 -3.56 4.20
N TYR A 182 8.39 -3.19 2.93
CA TYR A 182 8.94 -1.94 2.40
C TYR A 182 7.83 -1.15 1.73
N ALA A 183 7.84 0.16 1.96
CA ALA A 183 6.90 1.08 1.38
C ALA A 183 7.60 2.32 0.86
N ARG A 184 6.99 2.97 -0.13
CA ARG A 184 7.49 4.21 -0.69
C ARG A 184 6.69 5.39 -0.14
N VAL A 185 7.33 6.36 0.49
CA VAL A 185 6.66 7.55 1.04
C VAL A 185 5.97 8.30 -0.10
N THR A 186 4.70 8.66 0.10
CA THR A 186 3.85 9.25 -0.95
C THR A 186 3.34 10.65 -0.64
N VAL A 187 3.30 11.03 0.65
CA VAL A 187 2.80 12.33 1.10
C VAL A 187 3.83 12.96 2.02
N ASP A 188 4.04 14.26 1.84
CA ASP A 188 4.77 15.07 2.81
C ASP A 188 3.77 15.46 3.90
N THR A 189 3.97 14.94 5.10
CA THR A 189 3.09 15.19 6.24
C THR A 189 3.56 16.39 7.07
N GLY A 190 4.66 17.05 6.67
CA GLY A 190 5.25 18.17 7.38
C GLY A 190 5.76 17.76 8.76
N ASP A 191 5.20 18.38 9.79
CA ASP A 191 5.51 18.07 11.20
C ASP A 191 4.45 17.17 11.85
N LEU A 192 3.47 16.67 11.07
CA LEU A 192 2.48 15.75 11.60
C LEU A 192 3.14 14.40 11.92
N PRO A 193 2.77 13.75 13.04
CA PRO A 193 3.31 12.45 13.43
C PRO A 193 2.67 11.32 12.61
N LEU A 194 2.80 11.37 11.30
CA LEU A 194 2.14 10.47 10.36
C LEU A 194 3.07 10.17 9.19
N VAL A 195 3.15 8.92 8.78
CA VAL A 195 3.85 8.50 7.56
C VAL A 195 2.85 7.84 6.63
N VAL A 196 2.64 8.46 5.46
CA VAL A 196 1.74 7.92 4.42
C VAL A 196 2.56 7.38 3.26
N ALA A 197 2.55 6.07 3.09
CA ALA A 197 3.38 5.36 2.11
C ALA A 197 2.58 4.34 1.30
N SER A 198 3.11 3.91 0.16
CA SER A 198 2.52 2.84 -0.65
C SER A 198 3.40 1.59 -0.61
N PRO A 199 2.89 0.44 -0.14
CA PRO A 199 3.72 -0.74 0.07
C PRO A 199 4.15 -1.37 -1.26
N LEU A 200 5.39 -1.85 -1.30
CA LEU A 200 5.86 -2.83 -2.29
C LEU A 200 5.31 -4.21 -1.92
N PHE A 201 5.50 -4.61 -0.66
CA PHE A 201 4.89 -5.80 -0.09
C PHE A 201 4.60 -5.59 1.40
N VAL A 202 3.72 -6.43 1.94
CA VAL A 202 3.42 -6.56 3.36
C VAL A 202 3.42 -8.04 3.68
N GLU A 203 4.07 -8.45 4.75
CA GLU A 203 4.11 -9.83 5.23
C GLU A 203 3.79 -9.93 6.72
N TYR A 204 3.20 -11.04 7.15
CA TYR A 204 3.07 -11.32 8.58
C TYR A 204 4.43 -11.63 9.19
N VAL A 205 4.68 -11.10 10.38
CA VAL A 205 5.86 -11.41 11.19
C VAL A 205 5.45 -11.77 12.62
N SER A 206 6.35 -12.40 13.36
CA SER A 206 6.12 -12.64 14.79
C SER A 206 6.15 -11.33 15.55
N ALA A 207 5.44 -11.27 16.67
CA ALA A 207 5.59 -10.14 17.58
C ALA A 207 7.06 -10.03 18.05
N PRO A 208 7.61 -8.82 18.20
CA PRO A 208 8.95 -8.65 18.74
C PRO A 208 9.00 -9.19 20.17
N ASP A 209 10.15 -9.76 20.54
CA ASP A 209 10.40 -10.22 21.90
C ASP A 209 10.33 -9.02 22.86
N GLN A 210 9.47 -9.10 23.88
CA GLN A 210 9.28 -8.04 24.91
C GLN A 210 10.33 -8.09 26.00
#